data_AF-A0A6G7XJF6-F1
#
_entry.id   AF-A0A6G7XJF6-F1
#
_cell.length_a   1.000
_cell.length_b   1.000
_cell.length_c   1.000
_cell.angle_alpha   90.00
_cell.angle_beta   90.00
_cell.angle_gamma   90.00
#
_symmetry.space_group_name_H-M   'P 1'
#
loop_
_entity.id
_entity.type
_entity.pdbx_description
1 polymer ?
#
loop_
_entity_poly.entity_id
_entity_poly.type
_entity_poly.pdbx_seq_one_letter_code
_entity_poly.pdbx_strand_id
1 'polypeptide(L)'
;MSAKDLDFIPAGTVYTAEQITHFADPDTRNLEQAIVEADLLVSTPHSGAAIPEELAEFISPELTRRLQYDFTDVATAAIVKRWAEIDPRIVAVVNPHPRLVRDPNRPKPADVRGDLKAAIERVRAAGAWNPVDLSGVDAIRPVTFSFFPILQIPSSDAGLQRLVDAFAEAAEQGLGVYERTRDALTEQFVAHGLANGGTFTRLSFHDTMNTTTTREGAVNVARASKDQLPSVVALSNRGDALGEERDPQDPPTMQPAAIQRLAEAHREGFEVNDPGSVQLNKPYLGSQEIRADGARFRALSADAAAAGLQLGAVQAEFLREFLLGAAATAILHEPGTDWIVEDPEHIDAIAHACKRSWDAFRDAS
;
A
#
# COMPACT_ATOMS: atom_id res chain seq x y z
N MET A 1 -30.18 12.88 12.41
CA MET A 1 -28.81 12.34 12.38
C MET A 1 -28.47 12.20 10.91
N SER A 2 -28.09 13.30 10.28
CA SER A 2 -26.74 13.89 10.21
C SER A 2 -26.07 13.39 8.94
N ALA A 3 -25.46 14.30 8.18
CA ALA A 3 -24.68 13.97 7.00
C ALA A 3 -23.74 12.80 7.34
N LYS A 4 -23.55 11.89 6.40
CA LYS A 4 -22.58 10.81 6.56
C LYS A 4 -21.22 11.48 6.77
N ASP A 5 -20.66 11.33 7.97
CA ASP A 5 -19.34 11.89 8.32
C ASP A 5 -18.26 11.07 7.62
N LEU A 6 -18.21 11.17 6.29
CA LEU A 6 -17.07 10.74 5.51
C LEU A 6 -15.90 11.67 5.83
N ASP A 7 -14.69 11.14 5.83
CA ASP A 7 -13.51 11.95 6.04
C ASP A 7 -13.09 12.58 4.70
N PHE A 8 -13.08 13.90 4.63
CA PHE A 8 -12.65 14.64 3.45
C PHE A 8 -11.33 15.37 3.70
N ILE A 9 -10.49 15.42 2.66
CA ILE A 9 -9.34 16.33 2.58
C ILE A 9 -9.91 17.67 2.09
N PRO A 10 -9.66 18.80 2.80
CA PRO A 10 -10.17 20.10 2.39
C PRO A 10 -9.80 20.46 0.95
N ALA A 11 -10.74 21.05 0.20
CA ALA A 11 -10.51 21.43 -1.19
C ALA A 11 -9.28 22.33 -1.37
N GLY A 12 -8.47 22.03 -2.38
CA GLY A 12 -7.24 22.74 -2.73
C GLY A 12 -6.02 22.37 -1.88
N THR A 13 -6.12 21.34 -1.01
CA THR A 13 -4.98 20.87 -0.23
C THR A 13 -3.92 20.26 -1.15
N VAL A 14 -2.73 20.86 -1.17
CA VAL A 14 -1.55 20.32 -1.85
C VAL A 14 -0.58 19.83 -0.81
N TYR A 15 -0.25 18.53 -0.85
CA TYR A 15 0.73 17.94 0.03
C TYR A 15 2.16 18.29 -0.41
N THR A 16 3.07 18.28 0.54
CA THR A 16 4.52 18.45 0.33
C THR A 16 5.25 17.13 0.59
N ALA A 17 6.47 17.00 0.07
CA ALA A 17 7.29 15.82 0.31
C ALA A 17 7.59 15.63 1.81
N GLU A 18 7.80 16.73 2.53
CA GLU A 18 8.08 16.76 3.97
C GLU A 18 6.89 16.27 4.79
N GLN A 19 5.65 16.58 4.39
CA GLN A 19 4.45 16.12 5.09
C GLN A 19 4.21 14.61 4.99
N ILE A 20 4.76 13.97 3.97
CA ILE A 20 4.49 12.55 3.66
C ILE A 20 5.71 11.65 3.87
N THR A 21 6.86 12.23 4.24
CA THR A 21 8.11 11.51 4.51
C THR A 21 8.34 11.45 6.02
N HIS A 22 8.56 10.25 6.53
CA HIS A 22 8.71 10.00 7.97
C HIS A 22 10.01 9.25 8.23
N PHE A 23 10.73 9.68 9.26
CA PHE A 23 12.00 9.10 9.69
C PHE A 23 12.28 9.55 11.14
N ALA A 24 13.21 8.87 11.81
CA ALA A 24 13.50 9.13 13.21
C ALA A 24 14.15 10.50 13.45
N ASP A 25 13.84 11.08 14.61
CA ASP A 25 14.45 12.31 15.14
C ASP A 25 14.45 13.52 14.17
N PRO A 26 13.33 13.90 13.55
CA PRO A 26 13.29 14.98 12.55
C PRO A 26 13.69 16.37 13.09
N ASP A 27 13.69 16.55 14.40
CA ASP A 27 14.14 17.78 15.06
C ASP A 27 15.68 17.92 15.11
N THR A 28 16.42 16.81 14.96
CA THR A 28 17.89 16.78 15.05
C THR A 28 18.56 16.15 13.83
N ARG A 29 17.81 15.38 13.03
CA ARG A 29 18.23 14.72 11.82
C ARG A 29 17.49 15.30 10.62
N ASN A 30 18.21 15.63 9.56
CA ASN A 30 17.60 15.99 8.28
C ASN A 30 17.40 14.76 7.38
N LEU A 31 16.68 14.91 6.27
CA LEU A 31 16.39 13.80 5.36
C LEU A 31 17.66 13.21 4.71
N GLU A 32 18.68 14.02 4.41
CA GLU A 32 19.93 13.53 3.83
C GLU A 32 20.66 12.60 4.81
N GLN A 33 20.77 13.00 6.07
CA GLN A 33 21.32 12.16 7.14
C GLN A 33 20.49 10.89 7.33
N ALA A 34 19.16 11.01 7.26
CA ALA A 34 18.27 9.86 7.35
C ALA A 34 18.50 8.82 6.26
N ILE A 35 18.74 9.26 5.02
CA ILE A 35 19.01 8.37 3.88
C ILE A 35 20.36 7.67 4.04
N VAL A 36 21.39 8.37 4.55
CA VAL A 36 22.74 7.80 4.75
C VAL A 36 22.73 6.68 5.80
N GLU A 37 21.91 6.80 6.83
CA GLU A 37 21.85 5.84 7.94
C GLU A 37 20.87 4.67 7.70
N ALA A 38 20.00 4.81 6.70
CA ALA A 38 18.95 3.85 6.42
C ALA A 38 19.34 2.84 5.34
N ASP A 39 18.88 1.61 5.52
CA ASP A 39 18.98 0.53 4.52
C ASP A 39 17.62 0.15 3.92
N LEU A 40 16.55 0.80 4.38
CA LEU A 40 15.18 0.48 4.03
C LEU A 40 14.37 1.74 3.71
N LEU A 41 13.78 1.77 2.52
CA LEU A 41 12.74 2.74 2.16
C LEU A 41 11.39 2.03 2.09
N VAL A 42 10.49 2.38 3.01
CA VAL A 42 9.14 1.82 3.13
C VAL A 42 8.14 2.74 2.41
N SER A 43 7.27 2.18 1.58
CA SER A 43 6.15 2.90 0.96
C SER A 43 4.82 2.30 1.39
N THR A 44 3.84 3.15 1.75
CA THR A 44 2.44 2.74 1.98
C THR A 44 1.55 3.35 0.88
N PRO A 45 1.44 2.72 -0.29
CA PRO A 45 0.73 3.29 -1.44
C PRO A 45 -0.77 3.44 -1.22
N HIS A 46 -1.34 2.71 -0.27
CA HIS A 46 -2.78 2.58 -0.10
C HIS A 46 -3.29 3.03 1.27
N SER A 47 -2.46 3.74 2.05
CA SER A 47 -2.74 4.14 3.42
C SER A 47 -3.78 5.25 3.59
N GLY A 48 -3.89 6.17 2.62
CA GLY A 48 -4.79 7.33 2.73
C GLY A 48 -6.25 6.89 2.62
N ALA A 49 -7.13 7.35 3.52
CA ALA A 49 -8.57 7.08 3.46
C ALA A 49 -9.42 8.31 3.12
N ALA A 50 -8.98 9.51 3.54
CA ALA A 50 -9.73 10.74 3.37
C ALA A 50 -9.86 11.13 1.89
N ILE A 51 -11.07 11.42 1.43
CA ILE A 51 -11.36 11.69 0.00
C ILE A 51 -11.15 13.19 -0.26
N PRO A 52 -10.47 13.61 -1.35
CA PRO A 52 -10.45 15.02 -1.76
C PRO A 52 -11.86 15.60 -1.89
N GLU A 53 -12.13 16.74 -1.25
CA GLU A 53 -13.45 17.40 -1.26
C GLU A 53 -13.92 17.78 -2.67
N GLU A 54 -13.00 17.95 -3.63
CA GLU A 54 -13.28 18.12 -5.05
C GLU A 54 -14.12 16.97 -5.64
N LEU A 55 -14.04 15.78 -5.03
CA LEU A 55 -14.79 14.61 -5.46
C LEU A 55 -16.16 14.48 -4.77
N ALA A 56 -16.45 15.30 -3.76
CA ALA A 56 -17.61 15.14 -2.89
C ALA A 56 -18.95 15.09 -3.64
N GLU A 57 -19.13 15.91 -4.69
CA GLU A 57 -20.38 15.92 -5.48
C GLU A 57 -20.62 14.61 -6.25
N PHE A 58 -19.57 13.80 -6.43
CA PHE A 58 -19.60 12.54 -7.17
C PHE A 58 -19.58 11.33 -6.25
N ILE A 59 -19.48 11.49 -4.93
CA ILE A 59 -19.47 10.35 -4.01
C ILE A 59 -20.88 9.79 -3.87
N SER A 60 -20.98 8.46 -3.93
CA SER A 60 -22.23 7.73 -3.80
C SER A 60 -22.95 8.06 -2.49
N PRO A 61 -24.27 8.33 -2.57
CA PRO A 61 -25.27 8.24 -1.55
C PRO A 61 -24.96 7.39 -0.35
N GLU A 62 -24.58 6.17 -0.72
CA GLU A 62 -24.60 4.96 0.05
C GLU A 62 -23.25 4.69 0.70
N LEU A 63 -22.17 5.34 0.26
CA LEU A 63 -20.85 5.20 0.86
C LEU A 63 -20.91 5.55 2.34
N THR A 64 -20.33 4.71 3.18
CA THR A 64 -20.20 4.91 4.62
C THR A 64 -18.72 5.11 4.96
N ARG A 65 -18.42 5.67 6.13
CA ARG A 65 -17.04 5.80 6.60
C ARG A 65 -16.38 4.44 6.73
N ARG A 66 -17.12 3.41 7.15
CA ARG A 66 -16.67 2.00 7.13
C ARG A 66 -16.16 1.57 5.76
N LEU A 67 -16.95 1.79 4.70
CA LEU A 67 -16.61 1.40 3.34
C LEU A 67 -15.48 2.25 2.74
N GLN A 68 -15.42 3.53 3.09
CA GLN A 68 -14.33 4.43 2.72
C GLN A 68 -12.99 3.87 3.21
N TYR A 69 -12.93 3.47 4.48
CA TYR A 69 -11.71 2.96 5.11
C TYR A 69 -11.39 1.53 4.68
N ASP A 70 -12.39 0.66 4.55
CA ASP A 70 -12.20 -0.74 4.10
C ASP A 70 -11.55 -0.84 2.71
N PHE A 71 -11.82 0.14 1.84
CA PHE A 71 -11.24 0.23 0.50
C PHE A 71 -9.76 0.66 0.46
N THR A 72 -9.13 0.81 1.62
CA THR A 72 -7.75 1.30 1.80
C THR A 72 -6.98 0.40 2.75
N ASP A 73 -5.67 0.57 2.81
CA ASP A 73 -4.77 -0.19 3.70
C ASP A 73 -4.50 0.67 4.93
N VAL A 74 -5.59 1.02 5.61
CA VAL A 74 -5.57 2.14 6.56
C VAL A 74 -4.67 1.88 7.77
N ALA A 75 -4.51 0.61 8.17
CA ALA A 75 -3.67 0.25 9.31
C ALA A 75 -2.18 0.52 9.04
N THR A 76 -1.76 0.46 7.77
CA THR A 76 -0.34 0.64 7.40
C THR A 76 0.21 2.00 7.81
N ALA A 77 -0.58 3.07 7.74
CA ALA A 77 -0.09 4.44 7.92
C ALA A 77 0.43 4.65 9.35
N ALA A 78 -0.37 4.29 10.35
CA ALA A 78 -0.03 4.50 11.76
C ALA A 78 1.17 3.64 12.17
N ILE A 79 1.17 2.37 11.75
CA ILE A 79 2.24 1.42 12.05
C ILE A 79 3.57 1.86 11.41
N VAL A 80 3.58 2.19 10.12
CA VAL A 80 4.81 2.55 9.42
C VAL A 80 5.38 3.88 9.89
N LYS A 81 4.51 4.86 10.19
CA LYS A 81 4.96 6.12 10.82
C LYS A 81 5.60 5.84 12.17
N ARG A 82 4.93 5.05 13.02
CA ARG A 82 5.46 4.70 14.34
C ARG A 82 6.77 3.93 14.25
N TRP A 83 6.90 3.01 13.28
CA TRP A 83 8.14 2.29 13.03
C TRP A 83 9.27 3.24 12.59
N ALA A 84 8.98 4.19 11.70
CA ALA A 84 9.94 5.19 11.25
C ALA A 84 10.42 6.12 12.38
N GLU A 85 9.58 6.38 13.38
CA GLU A 85 9.97 7.14 14.58
C GLU A 85 10.97 6.38 15.47
N ILE A 86 10.86 5.05 15.58
CA ILE A 86 11.67 4.24 16.51
C ILE A 86 12.86 3.53 15.85
N ASP A 87 12.92 3.51 14.52
CA ASP A 87 14.00 2.88 13.78
C ASP A 87 14.72 3.89 12.87
N PRO A 88 15.91 4.39 13.26
CA PRO A 88 16.65 5.36 12.45
C PRO A 88 17.12 4.77 11.11
N ARG A 89 17.09 3.45 10.94
CA ARG A 89 17.56 2.76 9.73
C ARG A 89 16.47 2.64 8.66
N ILE A 90 15.32 3.28 8.84
CA ILE A 90 14.28 3.33 7.82
C ILE A 90 13.88 4.76 7.48
N VAL A 91 13.47 4.96 6.24
CA VAL A 91 12.69 6.12 5.80
C VAL A 91 11.36 5.60 5.25
N ALA A 92 10.27 6.28 5.58
CA ALA A 92 8.94 5.91 5.11
C ALA A 92 8.32 7.04 4.27
N VAL A 93 7.58 6.65 3.23
CA VAL A 93 6.76 7.55 2.41
C VAL A 93 5.30 7.08 2.42
N VAL A 94 4.39 7.93 2.88
CA VAL A 94 2.99 7.59 3.13
C VAL A 94 2.09 8.29 2.12
N ASN A 95 1.34 7.55 1.30
CA ASN A 95 0.41 8.18 0.37
C ASN A 95 -0.76 8.83 1.15
N PRO A 96 -0.98 10.15 1.02
CA PRO A 96 -2.06 10.83 1.72
C PRO A 96 -3.43 10.61 1.09
N HIS A 97 -3.48 10.24 -0.20
CA HIS A 97 -4.74 10.06 -0.93
C HIS A 97 -5.19 8.60 -0.95
N PRO A 98 -6.50 8.33 -0.97
CA PRO A 98 -7.01 6.99 -1.15
C PRO A 98 -6.75 6.50 -2.57
N ARG A 99 -6.54 5.18 -2.68
CA ARG A 99 -6.43 4.47 -3.96
C ARG A 99 -7.64 4.69 -4.89
N LEU A 100 -8.76 5.18 -4.33
CA LEU A 100 -9.91 5.67 -5.08
C LEU A 100 -9.52 6.72 -6.11
N VAL A 101 -8.70 7.72 -5.74
CA VAL A 101 -8.30 8.82 -6.62
C VAL A 101 -7.54 8.29 -7.83
N ARG A 102 -6.51 7.51 -7.56
CA ARG A 102 -5.85 6.60 -8.50
C ARG A 102 -4.97 5.67 -7.67
N ASP A 103 -4.91 4.40 -8.04
CA ASP A 103 -4.07 3.40 -7.41
C ASP A 103 -2.59 3.66 -7.83
N PRO A 104 -1.69 4.12 -6.93
CA PRO A 104 -0.28 4.36 -7.27
C PRO A 104 0.54 3.06 -7.36
N ASN A 105 -0.09 1.92 -7.02
CA ASN A 105 0.43 0.57 -7.21
C ASN A 105 -0.11 -0.06 -8.51
N ARG A 106 -0.36 0.79 -9.51
CA ARG A 106 -0.63 0.46 -10.90
C ARG A 106 0.26 1.33 -11.80
N PRO A 107 0.60 0.87 -13.02
CA PRO A 107 1.27 1.75 -13.97
C PRO A 107 0.42 3.00 -14.19
N LYS A 108 1.03 4.19 -14.11
CA LYS A 108 0.34 5.44 -14.40
C LYS A 108 -0.22 5.38 -15.82
N PRO A 109 -1.54 5.53 -16.01
CA PRO A 109 -2.13 5.54 -17.34
C PRO A 109 -1.53 6.62 -18.23
N ALA A 110 -1.34 6.30 -19.51
CA ALA A 110 -0.99 7.31 -20.52
C ALA A 110 -2.15 8.30 -20.73
N ASP A 111 -3.39 7.82 -20.63
CA ASP A 111 -4.61 8.63 -20.67
C ASP A 111 -5.53 8.26 -19.49
N VAL A 112 -5.30 8.91 -18.35
CA VAL A 112 -6.11 8.73 -17.11
C VAL A 112 -7.60 8.99 -17.39
N ARG A 113 -7.91 9.95 -18.26
CA ARG A 113 -9.28 10.33 -18.59
C ARG A 113 -9.97 9.23 -19.39
N GLY A 114 -9.29 8.74 -20.43
CA GLY A 114 -9.75 7.63 -21.26
C GLY A 114 -9.99 6.35 -20.46
N ASP A 115 -9.05 5.99 -19.59
CA ASP A 115 -9.16 4.79 -18.75
C ASP A 115 -10.33 4.86 -17.78
N LEU A 116 -10.51 5.99 -17.07
CA LEU A 116 -11.64 6.18 -16.16
C LEU A 116 -12.98 6.11 -16.90
N LYS A 117 -13.09 6.75 -18.08
CA LYS A 117 -14.29 6.67 -18.91
C LYS A 117 -14.61 5.22 -19.29
N ALA A 118 -13.61 4.47 -19.74
CA ALA A 118 -13.76 3.07 -20.10
C ALA A 118 -14.17 2.19 -18.89
N ALA A 119 -13.58 2.42 -17.71
CA ALA A 119 -13.95 1.72 -16.49
C ALA A 119 -15.43 1.96 -16.12
N ILE A 120 -15.89 3.22 -16.19
CA ILE A 120 -17.28 3.60 -15.94
C ILE A 120 -18.23 2.88 -16.92
N GLU A 121 -17.90 2.84 -18.20
CA GLU A 121 -18.71 2.16 -19.23
C GLU A 121 -18.81 0.66 -18.97
N ARG A 122 -17.71 -0.01 -18.58
CA ARG A 122 -17.71 -1.43 -18.21
C ARG A 122 -18.59 -1.71 -16.99
N VAL A 123 -18.49 -0.89 -15.94
CA VAL A 123 -19.34 -1.02 -14.73
C VAL A 123 -20.81 -0.81 -15.07
N ARG A 124 -21.13 0.19 -15.90
CA ARG A 124 -22.50 0.46 -16.35
C ARG A 124 -23.08 -0.73 -17.13
N ALA A 125 -22.29 -1.35 -17.99
CA ALA A 125 -22.70 -2.51 -18.78
C ALA A 125 -22.93 -3.75 -17.92
N ALA A 126 -22.10 -3.97 -16.88
CA ALA A 126 -22.30 -5.06 -15.92
C ALA A 126 -23.55 -4.86 -15.05
N GLY A 127 -23.89 -3.60 -14.75
CA GLY A 127 -24.96 -3.25 -13.81
C GLY A 127 -24.46 -3.19 -12.36
N ALA A 128 -25.18 -2.47 -11.51
CA ALA A 128 -24.79 -2.26 -10.12
C ALA A 128 -24.62 -3.60 -9.38
N TRP A 129 -23.57 -3.71 -8.56
CA TRP A 129 -23.24 -4.89 -7.74
C TRP A 129 -22.79 -6.14 -8.50
N ASN A 130 -22.73 -6.10 -9.82
CA ASN A 130 -22.28 -7.25 -10.60
C ASN A 130 -20.75 -7.22 -10.75
N PRO A 131 -20.11 -8.40 -10.71
CA PRO A 131 -18.69 -8.51 -11.04
C PRO A 131 -18.39 -7.97 -12.44
N VAL A 132 -17.29 -7.24 -12.54
CA VAL A 132 -16.83 -6.62 -13.79
C VAL A 132 -15.32 -6.71 -13.89
N ASP A 133 -14.83 -7.05 -15.09
CA ASP A 133 -13.41 -7.06 -15.38
C ASP A 133 -12.91 -5.65 -15.76
N LEU A 134 -12.11 -5.06 -14.86
CA LEU A 134 -11.48 -3.75 -15.06
C LEU A 134 -10.02 -3.87 -15.50
N SER A 135 -9.56 -5.07 -15.88
CA SER A 135 -8.18 -5.27 -16.33
C SER A 135 -7.79 -4.26 -17.41
N GLY A 136 -6.68 -3.56 -17.17
CA GLY A 136 -6.12 -2.55 -18.05
C GLY A 136 -6.74 -1.15 -17.93
N VAL A 137 -7.77 -0.96 -17.10
CA VAL A 137 -8.40 0.34 -16.81
C VAL A 137 -8.71 0.51 -15.32
N ASP A 138 -8.06 -0.27 -14.45
CA ASP A 138 -8.30 -0.34 -13.01
C ASP A 138 -7.45 0.63 -12.19
N ALA A 139 -6.72 1.53 -12.84
CA ALA A 139 -5.96 2.59 -12.16
C ALA A 139 -6.89 3.55 -11.39
N ILE A 140 -8.12 3.78 -11.86
CA ILE A 140 -9.17 4.47 -11.11
C ILE A 140 -10.42 3.58 -11.14
N ARG A 141 -10.85 3.09 -9.98
CA ARG A 141 -12.01 2.20 -9.88
C ARG A 141 -13.25 2.98 -9.45
N PRO A 142 -14.35 2.97 -10.23
CA PRO A 142 -15.61 3.60 -9.80
C PRO A 142 -16.39 2.76 -8.77
N VAL A 143 -15.89 1.56 -8.44
CA VAL A 143 -16.48 0.58 -7.52
C VAL A 143 -15.42 -0.03 -6.61
N THR A 144 -15.82 -0.51 -5.42
CA THR A 144 -14.93 -1.26 -4.51
C THR A 144 -14.52 -2.63 -5.10
N PHE A 145 -13.70 -3.38 -4.37
CA PHE A 145 -13.39 -4.78 -4.71
C PHE A 145 -14.60 -5.72 -4.58
N SER A 146 -15.60 -5.36 -3.77
CA SER A 146 -16.89 -6.04 -3.66
C SER A 146 -17.95 -5.50 -4.64
N PHE A 147 -17.54 -4.68 -5.62
CA PHE A 147 -18.41 -4.06 -6.63
C PHE A 147 -19.48 -3.11 -6.08
N PHE A 148 -19.25 -2.56 -4.88
CA PHE A 148 -20.07 -1.50 -4.30
C PHE A 148 -19.83 -0.18 -5.08
N PRO A 149 -20.88 0.53 -5.54
CA PRO A 149 -20.73 1.83 -6.20
C PRO A 149 -20.17 2.89 -5.25
N ILE A 150 -18.94 3.35 -5.52
CA ILE A 150 -18.32 4.45 -4.74
C ILE A 150 -18.69 5.79 -5.35
N LEU A 151 -18.92 5.84 -6.67
CA LEU A 151 -19.21 7.06 -7.42
C LEU A 151 -20.65 7.12 -7.91
N GLN A 152 -21.28 8.27 -7.75
CA GLN A 152 -22.48 8.66 -8.47
C GLN A 152 -22.08 9.18 -9.85
N ILE A 153 -22.16 8.31 -10.85
CA ILE A 153 -21.77 8.64 -12.23
C ILE A 153 -22.79 9.61 -12.87
N PRO A 154 -22.37 10.80 -13.31
CA PRO A 154 -23.26 11.73 -14.01
C PRO A 154 -23.82 11.14 -15.31
N SER A 155 -25.07 11.49 -15.64
CA SER A 155 -25.76 11.01 -16.86
C SER A 155 -25.45 11.83 -18.12
N SER A 156 -24.86 13.02 -17.97
CA SER A 156 -24.51 13.91 -19.08
C SER A 156 -23.00 13.86 -19.36
N ASP A 157 -22.63 14.06 -20.63
CA ASP A 157 -21.22 14.12 -21.05
C ASP A 157 -20.46 15.24 -20.34
N ALA A 158 -21.10 16.40 -20.17
CA ALA A 158 -20.51 17.51 -19.43
C ALA A 158 -20.28 17.17 -17.95
N GLY A 159 -21.18 16.42 -17.32
CA GLY A 159 -21.00 15.94 -15.95
C GLY A 159 -19.88 14.90 -15.85
N LEU A 160 -19.83 13.97 -16.80
CA LEU A 160 -18.77 12.96 -16.87
C LEU A 160 -17.39 13.60 -17.08
N GLN A 161 -17.30 14.64 -17.89
CA GLN A 161 -16.07 15.40 -18.08
C GLN A 161 -15.62 16.06 -16.77
N ARG A 162 -16.52 16.71 -16.03
CA ARG A 162 -16.19 17.30 -14.71
C ARG A 162 -15.71 16.26 -13.70
N LEU A 163 -16.36 15.09 -13.64
CA LEU A 163 -15.93 13.97 -12.79
C LEU A 163 -14.47 13.62 -13.10
N VAL A 164 -14.19 13.38 -14.37
CA VAL A 164 -12.86 12.97 -14.83
C VAL A 164 -11.80 14.05 -14.56
N ASP A 165 -12.14 15.32 -14.75
CA ASP A 165 -11.25 16.44 -14.48
C ASP A 165 -10.95 16.57 -12.98
N ALA A 166 -11.97 16.46 -12.11
CA ALA A 166 -11.78 16.50 -10.66
C ALA A 166 -10.85 15.38 -10.17
N PHE A 167 -10.99 14.16 -10.69
CA PHE A 167 -10.07 13.05 -10.38
C PHE A 167 -8.64 13.32 -10.84
N ALA A 168 -8.46 13.81 -12.06
CA ALA A 168 -7.15 14.10 -12.61
C ALA A 168 -6.42 15.23 -11.86
N GLU A 169 -7.15 16.30 -11.52
CA GLU A 169 -6.61 17.45 -10.78
C GLU A 169 -6.26 17.07 -9.33
N ALA A 170 -7.19 16.43 -8.61
CA ALA A 170 -6.97 16.01 -7.23
C ALA A 170 -5.82 14.98 -7.12
N ALA A 171 -5.63 14.11 -8.12
CA ALA A 171 -4.52 13.16 -8.11
C ALA A 171 -3.16 13.87 -7.99
N GLU A 172 -2.92 14.96 -8.73
CA GLU A 172 -1.60 15.59 -8.73
C GLU A 172 -1.27 16.35 -7.42
N GLN A 173 -2.28 16.69 -6.62
CA GLN A 173 -2.14 17.42 -5.35
C GLN A 173 -1.58 16.57 -4.19
N GLY A 174 -1.82 15.26 -4.19
CA GLY A 174 -1.34 14.34 -3.14
C GLY A 174 -0.66 13.11 -3.71
N LEU A 175 -1.33 12.38 -4.60
CA LEU A 175 -0.79 11.17 -5.21
C LEU A 175 0.42 11.43 -6.11
N GLY A 176 0.39 12.51 -6.90
CA GLY A 176 1.53 12.92 -7.71
C GLY A 176 2.74 13.31 -6.85
N VAL A 177 2.50 13.92 -5.68
CA VAL A 177 3.54 14.25 -4.71
C VAL A 177 4.14 12.97 -4.12
N TYR A 178 3.29 12.01 -3.75
CA TYR A 178 3.71 10.69 -3.29
C TYR A 178 4.61 9.96 -4.29
N GLU A 179 4.19 9.85 -5.56
CA GLU A 179 4.98 9.16 -6.59
C GLU A 179 6.34 9.83 -6.80
N ARG A 180 6.36 11.16 -6.96
CA ARG A 180 7.61 11.91 -7.15
C ARG A 180 8.54 11.77 -5.93
N THR A 181 7.99 11.81 -4.72
CA THR A 181 8.77 11.69 -3.48
C THR A 181 9.34 10.29 -3.33
N ARG A 182 8.52 9.25 -3.51
CA ARG A 182 8.95 7.85 -3.51
C ARG A 182 10.09 7.63 -4.50
N ASP A 183 9.91 8.06 -5.74
CA ASP A 183 10.89 7.83 -6.81
C ASP A 183 12.20 8.60 -6.54
N ALA A 184 12.10 9.87 -6.10
CA ALA A 184 13.25 10.69 -5.75
C ALA A 184 14.03 10.15 -4.53
N LEU A 185 13.34 9.58 -3.54
CA LEU A 185 13.97 8.90 -2.42
C LEU A 185 14.70 7.64 -2.91
N THR A 186 14.06 6.81 -3.75
CA THR A 186 14.73 5.64 -4.34
C THR A 186 15.99 6.03 -5.11
N GLU A 187 15.97 7.11 -5.90
CA GLU A 187 17.20 7.65 -6.54
C GLU A 187 18.29 8.01 -5.54
N GLN A 188 17.94 8.68 -4.44
CA GLN A 188 18.92 9.09 -3.43
C GLN A 188 19.54 7.89 -2.69
N PHE A 189 18.74 6.91 -2.28
CA PHE A 189 19.23 5.68 -1.66
C PHE A 189 20.15 4.88 -2.61
N VAL A 190 19.76 4.74 -3.89
CA VAL A 190 20.59 4.08 -4.89
C VAL A 190 21.91 4.83 -5.10
N ALA A 191 21.86 6.16 -5.25
CA ALA A 191 23.06 6.96 -5.44
C ALA A 191 24.01 6.86 -4.24
N HIS A 192 23.47 6.91 -3.02
CA HIS A 192 24.23 6.72 -1.80
C HIS A 192 24.88 5.32 -1.75
N GLY A 193 24.10 4.27 -1.99
CA GLY A 193 24.58 2.89 -2.00
C GLY A 193 25.62 2.62 -3.09
N LEU A 194 25.49 3.20 -4.28
CA LEU A 194 26.49 3.06 -5.35
C LEU A 194 27.82 3.74 -5.00
N ALA A 195 27.78 4.81 -4.18
CA ALA A 195 28.98 5.50 -3.74
C ALA A 195 29.67 4.81 -2.54
N ASN A 196 28.93 4.10 -1.69
CA ASN A 196 29.43 3.61 -0.39
C ASN A 196 29.31 2.09 -0.18
N GLY A 197 28.63 1.37 -1.08
CA GLY A 197 28.26 -0.04 -0.91
C GLY A 197 27.11 -0.24 0.07
N GLY A 198 26.98 -1.46 0.60
CA GLY A 198 26.02 -1.79 1.66
C GLY A 198 24.77 -2.49 1.13
N THR A 199 23.63 -2.25 1.78
CA THR A 199 22.33 -2.85 1.45
C THR A 199 21.29 -1.75 1.26
N PHE A 200 20.42 -1.92 0.26
CA PHE A 200 19.23 -1.09 0.12
C PHE A 200 18.04 -1.93 -0.30
N THR A 201 16.98 -1.89 0.51
CA THR A 201 15.73 -2.56 0.23
C THR A 201 14.57 -1.57 0.07
N ARG A 202 13.75 -1.81 -0.96
CA ARG A 202 12.43 -1.19 -1.14
C ARG A 202 11.36 -2.09 -0.57
N LEU A 203 10.60 -1.60 0.41
CA LEU A 203 9.47 -2.31 0.98
C LEU A 203 8.17 -1.60 0.61
N SER A 204 7.28 -2.29 -0.10
CA SER A 204 5.91 -1.86 -0.31
C SER A 204 5.04 -2.52 0.76
N PHE A 205 4.50 -1.74 1.69
CA PHE A 205 3.77 -2.22 2.88
C PHE A 205 2.26 -2.06 2.66
N HIS A 206 1.55 -3.18 2.70
CA HIS A 206 0.12 -3.31 2.42
C HIS A 206 -0.56 -4.07 3.55
N ASP A 207 -1.88 -3.94 3.60
CA ASP A 207 -2.71 -4.79 4.43
C ASP A 207 -3.99 -5.18 3.70
N THR A 208 -4.47 -6.39 3.96
CA THR A 208 -5.76 -6.84 3.43
C THR A 208 -6.47 -7.75 4.45
N MET A 209 -7.81 -7.74 4.44
CA MET A 209 -8.60 -8.70 5.21
C MET A 209 -8.79 -10.05 4.50
N ASN A 210 -8.94 -11.10 5.30
CA ASN A 210 -9.40 -12.41 4.83
C ASN A 210 -10.92 -12.48 4.69
N THR A 211 -11.62 -11.40 5.07
CA THR A 211 -13.04 -11.17 4.85
C THR A 211 -13.29 -9.99 3.91
N THR A 212 -14.52 -9.87 3.42
CA THR A 212 -14.99 -8.74 2.61
C THR A 212 -16.34 -8.24 3.13
N THR A 213 -16.71 -7.05 2.67
CA THR A 213 -17.78 -6.24 3.25
C THR A 213 -19.16 -6.61 2.69
N THR A 214 -20.16 -6.71 3.56
CA THR A 214 -21.58 -6.85 3.22
C THR A 214 -22.21 -5.49 2.93
N ARG A 215 -23.49 -5.48 2.52
CA ARG A 215 -24.23 -4.23 2.25
C ARG A 215 -24.45 -3.39 3.50
N GLU A 216 -24.50 -4.03 4.66
CA GLU A 216 -24.70 -3.41 5.96
C GLU A 216 -23.38 -2.94 6.60
N GLY A 217 -22.26 -3.08 5.89
CA GLY A 217 -20.93 -2.65 6.33
C GLY A 217 -20.19 -3.64 7.24
N ALA A 218 -20.72 -4.85 7.43
CA ALA A 218 -20.00 -5.91 8.16
C ALA A 218 -18.90 -6.50 7.28
N VAL A 219 -17.67 -6.61 7.77
CA VAL A 219 -16.52 -7.17 7.03
C VAL A 219 -16.31 -8.62 7.44
N ASN A 220 -17.29 -9.49 7.15
CA ASN A 220 -17.32 -10.87 7.68
C ASN A 220 -17.52 -11.96 6.61
N VAL A 221 -17.57 -11.59 5.32
CA VAL A 221 -17.71 -12.58 4.24
C VAL A 221 -16.33 -13.14 3.90
N ALA A 222 -16.06 -14.39 4.27
CA ALA A 222 -14.75 -15.00 4.01
C ALA A 222 -14.39 -14.98 2.51
N ARG A 223 -13.15 -14.58 2.22
CA ARG A 223 -12.55 -14.72 0.89
C ARG A 223 -12.32 -16.20 0.58
N ALA A 224 -12.26 -16.54 -0.71
CA ALA A 224 -11.93 -17.89 -1.14
C ALA A 224 -10.53 -18.28 -0.60
N SER A 225 -10.33 -19.55 -0.22
CA SER A 225 -9.10 -20.00 0.45
C SER A 225 -7.81 -19.73 -0.34
N LYS A 226 -7.90 -19.65 -1.68
CA LYS A 226 -6.76 -19.30 -2.55
C LYS A 226 -6.33 -17.82 -2.45
N ASP A 227 -7.24 -16.96 -1.99
CA ASP A 227 -7.09 -15.51 -1.88
C ASP A 227 -6.89 -15.07 -0.42
N GLN A 228 -6.80 -16.03 0.51
CA GLN A 228 -6.55 -15.76 1.93
C GLN A 228 -5.06 -15.60 2.20
N LEU A 229 -4.73 -14.60 3.01
CA LEU A 229 -3.43 -14.35 3.61
C LEU A 229 -3.13 -15.33 4.75
N PRO A 230 -1.84 -15.58 5.05
CA PRO A 230 -1.45 -16.21 6.29
C PRO A 230 -1.83 -15.34 7.50
N SER A 231 -1.71 -15.89 8.72
CA SER A 231 -2.16 -15.22 9.95
C SER A 231 -1.39 -13.94 10.31
N VAL A 232 -0.20 -13.70 9.73
CA VAL A 232 0.58 -12.48 9.95
C VAL A 232 0.82 -11.75 8.63
N VAL A 233 1.66 -12.29 7.74
CA VAL A 233 2.11 -11.57 6.54
C VAL A 233 2.52 -12.50 5.40
N ALA A 234 2.18 -12.11 4.17
CA ALA A 234 2.74 -12.67 2.96
C ALA A 234 3.85 -11.74 2.43
N LEU A 235 5.09 -12.22 2.38
CA LEU A 235 6.21 -11.51 1.79
C LEU A 235 6.35 -11.92 0.32
N SER A 236 6.44 -10.94 -0.57
CA SER A 236 6.38 -11.21 -2.00
C SER A 236 7.53 -10.58 -2.75
N ASN A 237 8.23 -11.38 -3.54
CA ASN A 237 9.34 -10.96 -4.38
C ASN A 237 9.11 -11.30 -5.87
N ARG A 238 7.90 -11.70 -6.29
CA ARG A 238 7.54 -12.22 -7.64
C ARG A 238 7.95 -13.67 -7.93
N GLY A 239 8.63 -14.33 -6.99
CA GLY A 239 9.02 -15.73 -7.12
C GLY A 239 7.88 -16.72 -6.90
N ASP A 240 8.23 -17.99 -6.79
CA ASP A 240 7.34 -19.08 -6.37
C ASP A 240 7.13 -19.12 -4.85
N ALA A 241 6.53 -20.19 -4.33
CA ALA A 241 6.28 -20.36 -2.89
C ALA A 241 7.55 -20.46 -2.01
N LEU A 242 8.73 -20.60 -2.62
CA LEU A 242 10.04 -20.57 -1.97
C LEU A 242 10.79 -19.27 -2.23
N GLY A 243 10.20 -18.34 -3.01
CA GLY A 243 10.86 -17.11 -3.43
C GLY A 243 11.78 -17.27 -4.65
N GLU A 244 11.82 -18.45 -5.25
CA GLU A 244 12.66 -18.79 -6.41
C GLU A 244 12.04 -18.32 -7.72
N GLU A 245 12.81 -18.33 -8.81
CA GLU A 245 12.30 -17.95 -10.13
C GLU A 245 11.17 -18.88 -10.60
N ARG A 246 10.00 -18.30 -10.85
CA ARG A 246 8.84 -19.01 -11.44
C ARG A 246 8.72 -18.82 -12.96
N ASP A 247 9.21 -17.70 -13.47
CA ASP A 247 9.08 -17.25 -14.85
C ASP A 247 10.28 -16.34 -15.19
N PRO A 248 11.15 -16.72 -16.16
CA PRO A 248 12.29 -15.91 -16.56
C PRO A 248 11.92 -14.52 -17.12
N GLN A 249 10.68 -14.32 -17.59
CA GLN A 249 10.21 -13.01 -18.06
C GLN A 249 9.75 -12.10 -16.92
N ASP A 250 9.57 -12.66 -15.72
CA ASP A 250 9.17 -11.98 -14.51
C ASP A 250 10.00 -12.47 -13.31
N PRO A 251 11.32 -12.20 -13.34
CA PRO A 251 12.23 -12.74 -12.36
C PRO A 251 12.04 -12.08 -10.99
N PRO A 252 12.47 -12.75 -9.90
CA PRO A 252 12.42 -12.21 -8.56
C PRO A 252 12.99 -10.79 -8.42
N THR A 253 12.39 -10.02 -7.53
CA THR A 253 12.71 -8.60 -7.22
C THR A 253 13.62 -8.46 -6.01
N MET A 254 13.78 -9.54 -5.25
CA MET A 254 14.76 -9.73 -4.18
C MET A 254 15.34 -11.13 -4.32
N GLN A 255 16.62 -11.31 -3.98
CA GLN A 255 17.29 -12.61 -4.05
C GLN A 255 16.54 -13.68 -3.21
N PRO A 256 16.36 -14.91 -3.71
CA PRO A 256 15.61 -15.96 -3.01
C PRO A 256 16.10 -16.23 -1.59
N ALA A 257 17.42 -16.32 -1.38
CA ALA A 257 17.99 -16.51 -0.06
C ALA A 257 17.71 -15.32 0.88
N ALA A 258 17.61 -14.10 0.37
CA ALA A 258 17.32 -12.93 1.19
C ALA A 258 15.85 -12.89 1.62
N ILE A 259 14.90 -13.19 0.72
CA ILE A 259 13.47 -13.23 1.09
C ILE A 259 13.15 -14.38 2.06
N GLN A 260 13.85 -15.51 1.96
CA GLN A 260 13.75 -16.62 2.90
C GLN A 260 14.23 -16.22 4.30
N ARG A 261 15.40 -15.57 4.41
CA ARG A 261 15.89 -15.01 5.68
C ARG A 261 14.96 -13.94 6.24
N LEU A 262 14.41 -13.07 5.39
CA LEU A 262 13.45 -12.05 5.81
C LEU A 262 12.18 -12.68 6.39
N ALA A 263 11.69 -13.78 5.80
CA ALA A 263 10.55 -14.52 6.33
C ALA A 263 10.84 -15.17 7.69
N GLU A 264 12.03 -15.75 7.88
CA GLU A 264 12.47 -16.27 9.18
C GLU A 264 12.55 -15.16 10.22
N ALA A 265 13.14 -14.02 9.87
CA ALA A 265 13.24 -12.86 10.74
C ALA A 265 11.86 -12.25 11.08
N HIS A 266 10.88 -12.32 10.16
CA HIS A 266 9.50 -11.97 10.47
C HIS A 266 8.88 -12.94 11.48
N ARG A 267 9.10 -14.25 11.36
CA ARG A 267 8.60 -15.20 12.36
C ARG A 267 9.19 -14.94 13.74
N GLU A 268 10.48 -14.62 13.80
CA GLU A 268 11.16 -14.25 15.05
C GLU A 268 10.62 -12.94 15.63
N GLY A 269 10.63 -11.84 14.86
CA GLY A 269 10.24 -10.53 15.37
C GLY A 269 8.76 -10.42 15.76
N PHE A 270 7.88 -11.15 15.07
CA PHE A 270 6.46 -11.29 15.43
C PHE A 270 6.18 -12.44 16.41
N GLU A 271 7.22 -13.16 16.87
CA GLU A 271 7.13 -14.21 17.89
C GLU A 271 6.14 -15.34 17.54
N VAL A 272 6.09 -15.72 16.25
CA VAL A 272 5.21 -16.77 15.74
C VAL A 272 5.97 -18.06 15.45
N ASN A 273 5.50 -19.16 16.06
CA ASN A 273 6.12 -20.48 15.91
C ASN A 273 5.60 -21.27 14.70
N ASP A 274 4.39 -20.96 14.20
CA ASP A 274 3.83 -21.65 13.04
C ASP A 274 4.46 -21.10 11.75
N PRO A 275 5.20 -21.93 10.97
CA PRO A 275 5.77 -21.49 9.70
C PRO A 275 4.73 -20.94 8.73
N GLY A 276 3.48 -21.41 8.83
CA GLY A 276 2.35 -20.96 8.01
C GLY A 276 1.88 -19.54 8.30
N SER A 277 2.34 -18.90 9.38
CA SER A 277 1.99 -17.52 9.76
C SER A 277 2.67 -16.47 8.88
N VAL A 278 3.81 -16.83 8.29
CA VAL A 278 4.56 -16.01 7.33
C VAL A 278 4.80 -16.84 6.09
N GLN A 279 4.22 -16.43 4.96
CA GLN A 279 4.32 -17.15 3.68
C GLN A 279 4.97 -16.30 2.61
N LEU A 280 5.46 -16.95 1.55
CA LEU A 280 6.02 -16.28 0.39
C LEU A 280 5.07 -16.34 -0.81
N ASN A 281 4.95 -15.21 -1.51
CA ASN A 281 4.32 -15.11 -2.84
C ASN A 281 2.90 -15.73 -2.93
N LYS A 282 2.14 -15.72 -1.83
CA LYS A 282 0.77 -16.22 -1.76
C LYS A 282 -0.07 -15.42 -0.75
N PRO A 283 -1.27 -14.96 -1.13
CA PRO A 283 -1.92 -15.11 -2.43
C PRO A 283 -1.38 -14.12 -3.49
N TYR A 284 -0.60 -13.13 -3.06
CA TYR A 284 -0.05 -12.11 -3.93
C TYR A 284 1.40 -12.43 -4.30
N LEU A 285 1.75 -12.15 -5.55
CA LEU A 285 3.13 -12.25 -6.04
C LEU A 285 3.91 -10.95 -5.84
N GLY A 286 3.24 -9.88 -5.38
CA GLY A 286 3.83 -8.56 -5.16
C GLY A 286 3.34 -7.48 -6.12
N SER A 287 3.64 -6.25 -5.74
CA SER A 287 3.11 -4.99 -6.23
C SER A 287 3.68 -4.57 -7.57
N GLN A 288 3.01 -3.62 -8.23
CA GLN A 288 3.62 -2.90 -9.35
C GLN A 288 4.85 -2.11 -8.87
N GLU A 289 4.84 -1.54 -7.66
CA GLU A 289 5.98 -0.81 -7.12
C GLU A 289 7.24 -1.68 -7.09
N ILE A 290 7.17 -2.87 -6.48
CA ILE A 290 8.35 -3.74 -6.36
C ILE A 290 8.77 -4.31 -7.72
N ARG A 291 7.83 -4.44 -8.66
CA ARG A 291 8.14 -4.85 -10.04
C ARG A 291 8.92 -3.77 -10.77
N ALA A 292 8.54 -2.50 -10.61
CA ALA A 292 9.26 -1.37 -11.19
C ALA A 292 10.65 -1.23 -10.56
N ASP A 293 10.74 -1.28 -9.23
CA ASP A 293 12.01 -1.20 -8.49
C ASP A 293 12.93 -2.38 -8.84
N GLY A 294 12.40 -3.61 -8.89
CA GLY A 294 13.19 -4.78 -9.27
C GLY A 294 13.70 -4.72 -10.71
N ALA A 295 12.92 -4.19 -11.67
CA ALA A 295 13.39 -3.96 -13.03
C ALA A 295 14.55 -2.94 -13.07
N ARG A 296 14.43 -1.87 -12.29
CA ARG A 296 15.47 -0.85 -12.15
C ARG A 296 16.73 -1.41 -11.50
N PHE A 297 16.62 -2.14 -10.40
CA PHE A 297 17.77 -2.71 -9.69
C PHE A 297 18.52 -3.76 -10.53
N ARG A 298 17.81 -4.53 -11.37
CA ARG A 298 18.47 -5.41 -12.34
C ARG A 298 19.28 -4.64 -13.38
N ALA A 299 18.77 -3.51 -13.87
CA ALA A 299 19.52 -2.66 -14.80
C ALA A 299 20.80 -2.09 -14.17
N LEU A 300 20.83 -1.91 -12.85
CA LEU A 300 21.97 -1.42 -12.08
C LEU A 300 22.89 -2.53 -11.53
N SER A 301 22.61 -3.80 -11.82
CA SER A 301 23.24 -4.94 -11.15
C SER A 301 24.77 -4.97 -11.27
N ALA A 302 25.33 -4.58 -12.43
CA ALA A 302 26.77 -4.53 -12.63
C ALA A 302 27.45 -3.44 -11.78
N ASP A 303 26.86 -2.25 -11.75
CA ASP A 303 27.37 -1.12 -10.97
C ASP A 303 27.22 -1.39 -9.47
N ALA A 304 26.08 -1.96 -9.06
CA ALA A 304 25.83 -2.37 -7.69
C ALA A 304 26.85 -3.43 -7.23
N ALA A 305 27.14 -4.43 -8.08
CA ALA A 305 28.16 -5.43 -7.78
C ALA A 305 29.57 -4.81 -7.66
N ALA A 306 29.92 -3.85 -8.53
CA ALA A 306 31.20 -3.15 -8.46
C ALA A 306 31.32 -2.28 -7.19
N ALA A 307 30.22 -1.71 -6.70
CA ALA A 307 30.15 -0.92 -5.49
C ALA A 307 30.05 -1.76 -4.20
N GLY A 308 29.81 -3.08 -4.29
CA GLY A 308 29.48 -3.91 -3.13
C GLY A 308 28.12 -3.57 -2.52
N LEU A 309 27.17 -3.12 -3.35
CA LEU A 309 25.80 -2.79 -2.99
C LEU A 309 24.85 -3.96 -3.30
N GLN A 310 24.06 -4.36 -2.31
CA GLN A 310 22.98 -5.33 -2.48
C GLN A 310 21.64 -4.59 -2.58
N LEU A 311 20.92 -4.82 -3.68
CA LEU A 311 19.62 -4.22 -3.96
C LEU A 311 18.50 -5.27 -3.89
N GLY A 312 17.37 -4.91 -3.29
CA GLY A 312 16.18 -5.76 -3.26
C GLY A 312 14.87 -4.96 -3.17
N ALA A 313 13.79 -5.51 -3.73
CA ALA A 313 12.45 -4.99 -3.54
C ALA A 313 11.51 -6.10 -3.08
N VAL A 314 10.62 -5.81 -2.15
CA VAL A 314 9.69 -6.77 -1.53
C VAL A 314 8.37 -6.08 -1.20
N GLN A 315 7.26 -6.81 -1.36
CA GLN A 315 5.98 -6.42 -0.78
C GLN A 315 5.75 -7.20 0.51
N ALA A 316 5.32 -6.51 1.56
CA ALA A 316 4.71 -7.16 2.72
C ALA A 316 3.21 -6.91 2.67
N GLU A 317 2.43 -7.98 2.54
CA GLU A 317 0.98 -7.94 2.64
C GLU A 317 0.56 -8.53 3.98
N PHE A 318 0.22 -7.66 4.94
CA PHE A 318 -0.19 -8.07 6.26
C PHE A 318 -1.67 -8.44 6.30
N LEU A 319 -2.01 -9.40 7.16
CA LEU A 319 -3.40 -9.63 7.53
C LEU A 319 -3.89 -8.42 8.35
N ARG A 320 -4.86 -7.66 7.84
CA ARG A 320 -5.39 -6.47 8.54
C ARG A 320 -5.98 -6.84 9.90
N GLU A 321 -6.63 -8.00 10.03
CA GLU A 321 -7.15 -8.52 11.31
C GLU A 321 -6.04 -8.66 12.36
N PHE A 322 -4.83 -9.03 11.94
CA PHE A 322 -3.65 -9.08 12.81
C PHE A 322 -3.16 -7.67 13.18
N LEU A 323 -3.08 -6.78 12.19
CA LEU A 323 -2.65 -5.38 12.43
C LEU A 323 -3.61 -4.58 13.30
N LEU A 324 -4.92 -4.84 13.22
CA LEU A 324 -5.93 -4.16 14.01
C LEU A 324 -6.18 -4.82 15.38
N GLY A 325 -5.87 -6.11 15.49
CA GLY A 325 -6.14 -6.90 16.67
C GLY A 325 -7.59 -7.42 16.76
N ALA A 326 -7.80 -8.40 17.64
CA ALA A 326 -9.05 -9.15 17.70
C ALA A 326 -10.27 -8.31 18.11
N ALA A 327 -10.09 -7.32 19.00
CA ALA A 327 -11.18 -6.47 19.47
C ALA A 327 -11.73 -5.57 18.36
N ALA A 328 -10.85 -4.86 17.64
CA ALA A 328 -11.23 -4.05 16.50
C ALA A 328 -11.84 -4.91 15.39
N THR A 329 -11.23 -6.06 15.09
CA THR A 329 -11.75 -7.02 14.10
C THR A 329 -13.17 -7.49 14.44
N ALA A 330 -13.45 -7.81 15.70
CA ALA A 330 -14.79 -8.21 16.12
C ALA A 330 -15.84 -7.10 15.87
N ILE A 331 -15.47 -5.83 16.07
CA ILE A 331 -16.33 -4.69 15.74
C ILE A 331 -16.54 -4.58 14.22
N LEU A 332 -15.48 -4.80 13.41
CA LEU A 332 -15.59 -4.79 11.95
C LEU A 332 -16.49 -5.90 11.41
N HIS A 333 -16.59 -7.04 12.10
CA HIS A 333 -17.40 -8.18 11.68
C HIS A 333 -18.90 -7.98 11.90
N GLU A 334 -19.30 -6.97 12.66
CA GLU A 334 -20.71 -6.61 12.89
C GLU A 334 -21.17 -5.50 11.92
N PRO A 335 -22.47 -5.42 11.61
CA PRO A 335 -23.03 -4.32 10.80
C PRO A 335 -22.69 -2.94 11.38
N GLY A 336 -22.36 -1.98 10.52
CA GLY A 336 -21.97 -0.64 10.98
C GLY A 336 -21.57 0.32 9.87
N THR A 337 -21.54 1.62 10.18
CA THR A 337 -21.26 2.69 9.22
C THR A 337 -19.99 3.48 9.51
N ASP A 338 -19.46 3.39 10.72
CA ASP A 338 -18.27 4.11 11.17
C ASP A 338 -17.01 3.24 11.04
N TRP A 339 -15.80 3.81 11.09
CA TRP A 339 -14.55 3.05 11.25
C TRP A 339 -14.25 2.76 12.74
N ILE A 340 -13.35 1.81 13.02
CA ILE A 340 -12.85 1.61 14.39
C ILE A 340 -11.92 2.74 14.80
N VAL A 341 -11.69 2.88 16.11
CA VAL A 341 -10.54 3.63 16.61
C VAL A 341 -9.42 2.62 16.80
N GLU A 342 -8.28 2.86 16.16
CA GLU A 342 -7.11 1.98 16.29
C GLU A 342 -6.54 2.08 17.71
N ASP A 343 -6.04 0.96 18.21
CA ASP A 343 -5.42 0.88 19.53
C ASP A 343 -3.94 1.33 19.44
N PRO A 344 -3.55 2.47 20.05
CA PRO A 344 -2.18 2.96 19.99
C PRO A 344 -1.16 2.00 20.59
N GLU A 345 -1.51 1.25 21.64
CA GLU A 345 -0.61 0.27 22.26
C GLU A 345 -0.35 -0.90 21.31
N HIS A 346 -1.39 -1.35 20.60
CA HIS A 346 -1.25 -2.39 19.57
C HIS A 346 -0.43 -1.89 18.38
N ILE A 347 -0.65 -0.66 17.90
CA ILE A 347 0.17 -0.04 16.85
C ILE A 347 1.66 -0.01 17.25
N ASP A 348 1.96 0.44 18.48
CA ASP A 348 3.33 0.50 19.00
C ASP A 348 3.97 -0.90 19.07
N ALA A 349 3.22 -1.89 19.56
CA ALA A 349 3.68 -3.28 19.62
C ALA A 349 4.01 -3.86 18.23
N ILE A 350 3.16 -3.59 17.22
CA ILE A 350 3.39 -4.03 15.84
C ILE A 350 4.60 -3.31 15.23
N ALA A 351 4.75 -2.00 15.44
CA ALA A 351 5.91 -1.24 14.96
C ALA A 351 7.22 -1.77 15.56
N HIS A 352 7.23 -2.10 16.85
CA HIS A 352 8.37 -2.74 17.50
C HIS A 352 8.64 -4.15 16.96
N ALA A 353 7.59 -4.92 16.60
CA ALA A 353 7.76 -6.21 15.95
C ALA A 353 8.38 -6.07 14.55
N CYS A 354 7.93 -5.10 13.74
CA CYS A 354 8.58 -4.78 12.47
C CYS A 354 10.07 -4.45 12.67
N LYS A 355 10.39 -3.57 13.62
CA LYS A 355 11.79 -3.26 13.96
C LYS A 355 12.59 -4.52 14.31
N ARG A 356 12.09 -5.37 15.22
CA ARG A 356 12.77 -6.62 15.60
C ARG A 356 12.98 -7.55 14.41
N SER A 357 11.99 -7.68 13.53
CA SER A 357 12.10 -8.50 12.32
C SER A 357 13.19 -7.99 11.38
N TRP A 358 13.30 -6.68 11.21
CA TRP A 358 14.35 -6.11 10.38
C TRP A 358 15.72 -6.10 11.07
N ASP A 359 15.78 -6.06 12.40
CA ASP A 359 17.00 -6.28 13.17
C ASP A 359 17.54 -7.68 12.96
N ALA A 360 16.71 -8.71 13.17
CA ALA A 360 17.09 -10.09 12.93
C ALA A 360 17.51 -10.35 11.47
N PHE A 361 16.86 -9.70 10.50
CA PHE A 361 17.26 -9.82 9.09
C PHE A 361 18.64 -9.21 8.80
N ARG A 362 18.95 -8.06 9.41
CA ARG A 362 20.25 -7.40 9.29
C ARG A 362 21.36 -8.21 9.96
N ASP A 363 21.11 -8.75 11.14
CA ASP A 363 22.09 -9.54 11.90
C ASP A 363 22.44 -10.88 11.23
N ALA A 364 21.56 -11.39 10.37
CA ALA A 364 21.75 -12.64 9.62
C ALA A 364 22.40 -12.46 8.24
N SER A 365 22.77 -11.23 7.84
CA SER A 365 23.20 -10.89 6.47
C SER A 365 24.70 -10.70 6.29
#